data_AF-A0A8H7ZX88-F1
#
_entry.id   AF-A0A8H7ZX88-F1
#
_cell.length_a   1.000
_cell.length_b   1.000
_cell.length_c   1.000
_cell.angle_alpha   90.00
_cell.angle_beta   90.00
_cell.angle_gamma   90.00
#
_symmetry.space_group_name_H-M   'P 1'
#
loop_
_entity.id
_entity.type
_entity.pdbx_description
1 polymer ?
#
loop_
_entity_poly.entity_id
_entity_poly.type
_entity_poly.pdbx_seq_one_letter_code
_entity_poly.pdbx_strand_id
1 'polypeptide(L)'
;MLALGAGGRCARRPLPAVASSKIQTRYLTIGIRRETKGRWERRAPLNPADVKRLVKDHGAKVLVQPSSRRVFNDDKYAEAGAAICEDLRQADVVMGIKEVEPADMIPGKTYMYFSHTHKGQPHNMHMLKSVLDKPYLRTMKKIRLLDYELITDDERRRLVLFGRYAGLAGHSGVCGFARALLRTVTSTSTLRLNSRLWTTNLATHRHDRRPPWARV
;
A
#
# COMPACT_ATOMS: atom_id res chain seq x y z
N MET A 1 4.44 10.53 67.88
CA MET A 1 3.27 10.37 67.00
C MET A 1 3.50 11.24 65.76
N LEU A 2 4.18 10.68 64.75
CA LEU A 2 4.52 11.39 63.50
C LEU A 2 3.39 11.16 62.49
N ALA A 3 2.70 12.23 62.07
CA ALA A 3 1.70 12.18 61.01
C ALA A 3 2.39 12.35 59.64
N LEU A 4 2.40 11.26 58.85
CA LEU A 4 2.87 11.25 57.46
C LEU A 4 1.80 11.83 56.52
N GLY A 5 2.27 12.68 55.61
CA GLY A 5 1.49 13.54 54.71
C GLY A 5 0.64 12.82 53.65
N ALA A 6 -0.40 13.54 53.23
CA ALA A 6 -1.38 13.15 52.23
C ALA A 6 -0.77 12.98 50.82
N GLY A 7 -0.96 11.80 50.23
CA GLY A 7 -0.70 11.55 48.82
C GLY A 7 -1.71 12.26 47.93
N GLY A 8 -1.26 13.33 47.25
CA GLY A 8 -2.03 14.04 46.25
C GLY A 8 -2.29 13.18 45.01
N ARG A 9 -3.55 12.79 44.80
CA ARG A 9 -4.01 12.20 43.53
C ARG A 9 -3.94 13.28 42.44
N CYS A 10 -3.05 13.10 41.47
CA CYS A 10 -2.96 13.92 40.27
C CYS A 10 -4.27 13.77 39.47
N ALA A 11 -5.23 14.67 39.68
CA ALA A 11 -6.47 14.70 38.92
C ALA A 11 -6.14 14.97 37.45
N ARG A 12 -6.50 14.02 36.57
CA ARG A 12 -6.41 14.19 35.12
C ARG A 12 -7.29 15.37 34.72
N ARG A 13 -6.68 16.52 34.41
CA ARG A 13 -7.40 17.62 33.76
C ARG A 13 -7.95 17.09 32.43
N PRO A 14 -9.27 17.17 32.18
CA PRO A 14 -9.79 16.88 30.85
C PRO A 14 -9.14 17.85 29.86
N LEU A 15 -8.70 17.32 28.73
CA LEU A 15 -8.19 18.15 27.63
C LEU A 15 -9.29 19.15 27.24
N PRO A 16 -8.94 20.43 26.98
CA PRO A 16 -9.93 21.41 26.56
C PRO A 16 -10.61 20.90 25.29
N ALA A 17 -11.95 20.90 25.29
CA ALA A 17 -12.74 20.57 24.12
C ALA A 17 -12.29 21.46 22.97
N VAL A 18 -11.76 20.83 21.91
CA VAL A 18 -11.37 21.53 20.69
C VAL A 18 -12.64 22.16 20.12
N ALA A 19 -12.69 23.49 20.13
CA ALA A 19 -13.80 24.24 19.56
C ALA A 19 -14.03 23.76 18.13
N SER A 20 -15.27 23.33 17.85
CA SER A 20 -15.72 22.94 16.52
C SER A 20 -15.76 24.20 15.64
N SER A 21 -14.60 24.64 15.17
CA SER A 21 -14.52 25.55 14.04
C SER A 21 -15.24 24.85 12.90
N LYS A 22 -16.26 25.48 12.30
CA LYS A 22 -16.92 25.00 11.09
C LYS A 22 -15.85 24.68 10.04
N ILE A 23 -15.41 23.43 9.97
CA ILE A 23 -14.50 22.95 8.95
C ILE A 23 -15.34 23.00 7.69
N GLN A 24 -15.11 24.01 6.84
CA GLN A 24 -15.52 23.88 5.45
C GLN A 24 -14.87 22.59 4.97
N THR A 25 -15.67 21.54 4.78
CA THR A 25 -15.22 20.23 4.31
C THR A 25 -14.76 20.42 2.88
N ARG A 26 -13.53 20.93 2.71
CA ARG A 26 -12.85 20.87 1.42
C ARG A 26 -12.79 19.39 1.06
N TYR A 27 -13.36 19.06 -0.09
CA TYR A 27 -13.29 17.70 -0.61
C TYR A 27 -11.83 17.24 -0.63
N LEU A 28 -11.56 16.09 -0.01
CA LEU A 28 -10.22 15.54 0.11
C LEU A 28 -9.67 15.26 -1.29
N THR A 29 -8.53 15.88 -1.63
CA THR A 29 -7.82 15.56 -2.87
C THR A 29 -6.71 14.55 -2.60
N ILE A 30 -6.81 13.36 -3.21
CA ILE A 30 -5.85 12.27 -3.05
C ILE A 30 -4.97 12.20 -4.29
N GLY A 31 -3.65 12.22 -4.11
CA GLY A 31 -2.67 12.02 -5.17
C GLY A 31 -2.07 10.62 -5.11
N ILE A 32 -2.16 9.86 -6.19
CA ILE A 32 -1.45 8.58 -6.36
C ILE A 32 -0.17 8.85 -7.14
N ARG A 33 0.97 8.73 -6.46
CA ARG A 33 2.30 8.94 -7.05
C ARG A 33 2.72 7.75 -7.93
N ARG A 34 3.62 8.01 -8.89
CA ARG A 34 4.35 6.94 -9.61
C ARG A 34 5.46 6.36 -8.73
N GLU A 35 5.57 5.04 -8.66
CA GLU A 35 6.66 4.40 -7.93
C GLU A 35 7.96 4.51 -8.73
N THR A 36 8.99 5.09 -8.11
CA THR A 36 10.33 5.21 -8.71
C THR A 36 11.26 4.08 -8.25
N LYS A 37 11.10 3.61 -7.01
CA LYS A 37 12.01 2.66 -6.37
C LYS A 37 11.92 1.25 -6.97
N GLY A 38 12.99 0.86 -7.68
CA GLY A 38 13.26 -0.51 -8.15
C GLY A 38 12.36 -0.97 -9.29
N ARG A 39 12.92 -1.43 -10.42
CA ARG A 39 12.20 -1.75 -11.68
C ARG A 39 11.01 -2.72 -11.55
N TRP A 40 10.99 -3.52 -10.49
CA TRP A 40 10.02 -4.59 -10.25
C TRP A 40 8.82 -4.15 -9.42
N GLU A 41 8.83 -2.95 -8.82
CA GLU A 41 7.67 -2.44 -8.13
C GLU A 41 6.62 -2.03 -9.17
N ARG A 42 5.51 -2.79 -9.18
CA ARG A 42 4.36 -2.60 -10.07
C ARG A 42 3.05 -2.37 -9.28
N ARG A 43 3.08 -2.44 -7.96
CA ARG A 43 1.87 -2.28 -7.13
C ARG A 43 1.43 -0.81 -7.13
N ALA A 44 0.18 -0.61 -6.75
CA ALA A 44 -0.40 0.71 -6.55
C ALA A 44 -1.05 0.76 -5.15
N PRO A 45 -1.06 1.92 -4.48
CA PRO A 45 -1.67 2.06 -3.16
C PRO A 45 -3.19 1.86 -3.20
N LEU A 46 -3.83 2.24 -4.31
CA LEU A 46 -5.27 2.05 -4.54
C LEU A 46 -5.48 1.40 -5.91
N ASN A 47 -6.40 0.44 -5.97
CA ASN A 47 -6.84 -0.12 -7.24
C ASN A 47 -7.92 0.79 -7.90
N PRO A 48 -8.17 0.65 -9.21
CA PRO A 48 -9.19 1.47 -9.89
C PRO A 48 -10.61 1.34 -9.32
N ALA A 49 -10.99 0.17 -8.77
CA ALA A 49 -12.31 -0.02 -8.17
C ALA A 49 -12.49 0.77 -6.87
N ASP A 50 -11.45 0.81 -6.02
CA ASP A 50 -11.41 1.61 -4.79
C ASP A 50 -11.40 3.10 -5.13
N VAL A 51 -10.69 3.51 -6.18
CA VAL A 51 -10.74 4.89 -6.68
C VAL A 51 -12.14 5.28 -7.11
N LYS A 52 -12.81 4.41 -7.89
CA LYS A 52 -14.21 4.63 -8.30
C LYS A 52 -15.13 4.78 -7.09
N ARG A 53 -14.93 3.95 -6.06
CA ARG A 53 -15.67 4.05 -4.79
C ARG A 53 -15.41 5.38 -4.07
N LEU A 54 -14.15 5.80 -3.97
CA LEU A 54 -13.76 7.07 -3.34
C LEU A 54 -14.36 8.29 -4.04
N VAL A 55 -14.35 8.30 -5.37
CA VAL A 55 -14.95 9.38 -6.17
C VAL A 55 -16.46 9.38 -6.02
N LYS A 56 -17.12 8.22 -6.13
CA LYS A 56 -18.58 8.09 -6.10
C LYS A 56 -19.18 8.33 -4.71
N ASP A 57 -18.65 7.69 -3.68
CA ASP A 57 -19.28 7.62 -2.36
C ASP A 57 -18.85 8.78 -1.46
N HIS A 58 -17.64 9.31 -1.66
CA HIS A 58 -17.06 10.36 -0.82
C HIS A 58 -16.81 11.68 -1.57
N GLY A 59 -17.07 11.75 -2.88
CA GLY A 59 -16.81 12.95 -3.68
C GLY A 59 -15.35 13.38 -3.70
N ALA A 60 -14.42 12.45 -3.42
CA ALA A 60 -13.00 12.75 -3.34
C ALA A 60 -12.42 13.00 -4.74
N LYS A 61 -11.55 14.00 -4.89
CA LYS A 61 -10.82 14.23 -6.14
C LYS A 61 -9.56 13.37 -6.14
N VAL A 62 -9.45 12.42 -7.08
CA VAL A 62 -8.26 11.58 -7.20
C VAL A 62 -7.40 12.04 -8.37
N LEU A 63 -6.15 12.37 -8.09
CA LEU A 63 -5.11 12.71 -9.05
C LEU A 63 -4.15 11.53 -9.17
N VAL A 64 -3.83 11.09 -10.38
CA VAL A 64 -2.93 9.95 -10.60
C VAL A 64 -1.79 10.38 -11.50
N GLN A 65 -0.56 10.19 -11.01
CA GLN A 65 0.62 10.34 -11.87
C GLN A 65 0.67 9.22 -12.91
N PRO A 66 0.89 9.57 -14.20
CA PRO A 66 1.10 8.58 -15.25
C PRO A 66 2.17 7.56 -14.89
N SER A 67 2.00 6.29 -15.26
CA SER A 67 3.05 5.30 -15.03
C SER A 67 2.95 4.10 -15.96
N SER A 68 4.00 3.87 -16.74
CA SER A 68 4.15 2.67 -17.58
C SER A 68 4.47 1.39 -16.79
N ARG A 69 4.77 1.51 -15.49
CA ARG A 69 5.28 0.41 -14.66
C ARG A 69 4.21 -0.20 -13.77
N ARG A 70 3.17 0.56 -13.44
CA ARG A 70 2.08 0.15 -12.58
C ARG A 70 1.30 -1.01 -13.22
N VAL A 71 0.80 -1.94 -12.41
CA VAL A 71 0.00 -3.09 -12.86
C VAL A 71 -1.33 -2.68 -13.48
N PHE A 72 -1.86 -1.53 -13.07
CA PHE A 72 -3.07 -0.94 -13.63
C PHE A 72 -2.69 0.19 -14.58
N ASN A 73 -3.19 0.11 -15.81
CA ASN A 73 -3.02 1.14 -16.83
C ASN A 73 -3.71 2.44 -16.40
N ASP A 74 -3.18 3.58 -16.85
CA ASP A 74 -3.71 4.91 -16.53
C ASP A 74 -5.13 5.09 -17.04
N ASP A 75 -5.49 4.48 -18.18
CA ASP A 75 -6.86 4.49 -18.73
C ASP A 75 -7.89 3.96 -17.73
N LYS A 76 -7.55 2.91 -16.97
CA LYS A 76 -8.45 2.34 -15.96
C LYS A 76 -8.70 3.30 -14.80
N TYR A 77 -7.73 4.16 -14.48
CA TYR A 77 -7.92 5.20 -13.47
C TYR A 77 -8.77 6.35 -14.02
N ALA A 78 -8.58 6.72 -15.29
CA ALA A 78 -9.42 7.70 -15.97
C ALA A 78 -10.90 7.25 -16.00
N GLU A 79 -11.16 6.00 -16.38
CA GLU A 79 -12.49 5.38 -16.35
C GLU A 79 -13.10 5.30 -14.94
N ALA A 80 -12.25 5.19 -13.91
CA ALA A 80 -12.68 5.22 -12.52
C ALA A 80 -13.02 6.62 -11.99
N GLY A 81 -12.84 7.67 -12.81
CA GLY A 81 -13.11 9.06 -12.44
C GLY A 81 -11.92 9.80 -11.83
N ALA A 82 -10.71 9.25 -11.93
CA ALA A 82 -9.50 9.98 -11.54
C ALA A 82 -8.97 10.86 -12.68
N ALA A 83 -8.34 11.99 -12.32
CA ALA A 83 -7.64 12.83 -13.27
C ALA A 83 -6.18 12.39 -13.38
N ILE A 84 -5.75 12.06 -14.60
CA ILE A 84 -4.36 11.72 -14.89
C ILE A 84 -3.56 13.03 -14.98
N CYS A 85 -2.61 13.24 -14.07
CA CYS A 85 -1.85 14.47 -13.96
C CYS A 85 -0.45 14.21 -13.40
N GLU A 86 0.57 14.79 -14.03
CA GLU A 86 1.95 14.78 -13.52
C GLU A 86 2.09 15.53 -12.19
N ASP A 87 1.36 16.64 -12.04
CA ASP A 87 1.46 17.53 -10.92
C ASP A 87 0.50 17.16 -9.78
N LEU A 88 1.07 16.75 -8.64
CA LEU A 88 0.35 16.41 -7.42
C LEU A 88 0.30 17.56 -6.39
N ARG A 89 0.73 18.78 -6.74
CA ARG A 89 0.67 19.94 -5.83
C ARG A 89 -0.74 20.29 -5.37
N GLN A 90 -1.77 19.89 -6.10
CA GLN A 90 -3.17 20.07 -5.69
C GLN A 90 -3.65 19.03 -4.68
N ALA A 91 -2.94 17.91 -4.51
CA ALA A 91 -3.35 16.85 -3.57
C ALA A 91 -3.13 17.29 -2.12
N ASP A 92 -4.05 16.94 -1.22
CA ASP A 92 -3.89 17.11 0.22
C ASP A 92 -3.08 15.96 0.82
N VAL A 93 -3.32 14.75 0.31
CA VAL A 93 -2.63 13.51 0.69
C VAL A 93 -2.01 12.87 -0.55
N VAL A 94 -0.71 12.60 -0.49
CA VAL A 94 0.04 11.87 -1.53
C VAL A 94 0.29 10.45 -1.05
N MET A 95 -0.23 9.48 -1.77
CA MET A 95 -0.10 8.05 -1.49
C MET A 95 0.92 7.41 -2.43
N GLY A 96 1.74 6.53 -1.88
CA GLY A 96 2.66 5.65 -2.60
C GLY A 96 2.83 4.33 -1.85
N ILE A 97 3.48 3.34 -2.44
CA ILE A 97 3.85 2.10 -1.76
C ILE A 97 5.18 2.29 -1.05
N LYS A 98 6.20 2.76 -1.77
CA LYS A 98 7.55 2.92 -1.24
C LYS A 98 7.83 4.36 -0.83
N GLU A 99 8.95 4.50 -0.14
CA GLU A 99 9.52 5.77 0.28
C GLU A 99 9.75 6.73 -0.90
N VAL A 100 9.73 8.02 -0.56
CA VAL A 100 9.93 9.13 -1.48
C VAL A 100 11.30 9.73 -1.23
N GLU A 101 12.03 10.03 -2.30
CA GLU A 101 13.30 10.74 -2.18
C GLU A 101 13.05 12.17 -1.66
N PRO A 102 13.86 12.69 -0.72
CA PRO A 102 13.65 14.02 -0.14
C PRO A 102 13.53 15.17 -1.14
N ALA A 103 14.19 15.05 -2.30
CA ALA A 103 14.17 16.01 -3.39
C ALA A 103 12.80 16.08 -4.10
N ASP A 104 12.07 14.97 -4.15
CA ASP A 104 10.76 14.88 -4.81
C ASP A 104 9.61 15.28 -3.86
N MET A 105 9.91 15.56 -2.59
CA MET A 105 8.90 15.85 -1.59
C MET A 105 8.37 17.29 -1.70
N ILE A 106 7.07 17.40 -1.91
CA ILE A 106 6.33 18.66 -1.95
C ILE A 106 6.13 19.17 -0.51
N PRO A 107 6.59 20.39 -0.18
CA PRO A 107 6.39 20.97 1.14
C PRO A 107 4.90 21.13 1.51
N GLY A 108 4.57 20.92 2.79
CA GLY A 108 3.22 21.11 3.30
C GLY A 108 2.20 20.04 2.94
N LYS A 109 2.64 18.90 2.42
CA LYS A 109 1.76 17.78 2.06
C LYS A 109 1.75 16.70 3.12
N THR A 110 0.66 15.93 3.14
CA THR A 110 0.60 14.68 3.88
C THR A 110 1.00 13.55 2.96
N TYR A 111 1.93 12.72 3.40
CA TYR A 111 2.40 11.54 2.68
C TYR A 111 1.95 10.26 3.38
N MET A 112 1.57 9.26 2.60
CA MET A 112 1.17 7.94 3.10
C MET A 112 1.84 6.82 2.29
N TYR A 113 2.82 6.15 2.89
CA TYR A 113 3.62 5.07 2.29
C TYR A 113 4.33 4.24 3.37
N PHE A 114 4.94 3.11 2.99
CA PHE A 114 5.84 2.37 3.88
C PHE A 114 7.18 3.11 4.00
N SER A 115 7.36 3.85 5.09
CA SER A 115 8.58 4.66 5.26
C SER A 115 9.79 3.80 5.60
N HIS A 116 9.58 2.63 6.21
CA HIS A 116 10.63 1.79 6.78
C HIS A 116 11.55 2.58 7.71
N THR A 117 10.98 3.44 8.57
CA THR A 117 11.73 4.27 9.53
C THR A 117 11.44 3.92 10.99
N HIS A 118 10.27 3.35 11.30
CA HIS A 118 9.85 3.08 12.68
C HIS A 118 10.78 2.11 13.47
N LYS A 119 11.52 1.22 12.79
CA LYS A 119 12.50 0.29 13.40
C LYS A 119 13.92 0.85 13.38
N GLY A 120 14.11 2.13 13.02
CA GLY A 120 15.42 2.76 12.98
C GLY A 120 16.33 2.26 11.85
N GLN A 121 15.77 1.84 10.70
CA GLN A 121 16.58 1.33 9.59
C GLN A 121 17.47 2.43 8.98
N PRO A 122 18.81 2.31 9.01
CA PRO A 122 19.74 3.38 8.64
C PRO A 122 19.49 4.00 7.25
N HIS A 123 19.09 3.17 6.28
CA HIS A 123 18.93 3.60 4.88
C HIS A 123 17.93 4.76 4.67
N ASN A 124 16.89 4.86 5.51
CA ASN A 124 15.77 5.79 5.34
C ASN A 124 15.75 6.85 6.45
N MET A 125 16.71 6.81 7.37
CA MET A 125 16.84 7.84 8.42
C MET A 125 17.15 9.21 7.83
N HIS A 126 17.86 9.28 6.71
CA HIS A 126 18.07 10.53 5.96
C HIS A 126 16.75 11.12 5.44
N MET A 127 15.85 10.27 4.96
CA MET A 127 14.52 10.69 4.51
C MET A 127 13.68 11.19 5.70
N LEU A 128 13.67 10.46 6.82
CA LEU A 128 12.99 10.90 8.03
C LEU A 128 13.54 12.24 8.53
N LYS A 129 14.87 12.38 8.59
CA LYS A 129 15.54 13.64 8.92
C LYS A 129 15.09 14.75 7.98
N SER A 130 15.00 14.51 6.68
CA SER A 130 14.51 15.51 5.71
C SER A 130 13.04 15.91 5.95
N VAL A 131 12.20 14.99 6.41
CA VAL A 131 10.81 15.29 6.81
C VAL A 131 10.78 16.11 8.11
N LEU A 132 11.69 15.81 9.04
CA LEU A 132 11.80 16.44 10.37
C LEU A 132 12.62 17.73 10.43
N ASP A 133 13.51 18.00 9.46
CA ASP A 133 14.42 19.16 9.41
C ASP A 133 13.83 20.35 8.61
N LYS A 134 12.87 20.06 7.72
CA LYS A 134 12.05 21.09 7.05
C LYS A 134 11.22 22.04 7.97
N PRO A 135 10.91 21.76 9.25
CA PRO A 135 10.29 22.73 10.16
C PRO A 135 11.26 23.76 10.75
N TYR A 136 12.57 23.71 10.48
CA TYR A 136 13.51 24.74 10.96
C TYR A 136 13.53 26.01 10.09
N LEU A 137 13.01 25.95 8.86
CA LEU A 137 12.62 27.14 8.11
C LEU A 137 11.18 27.50 8.50
N ARG A 138 11.02 28.45 9.43
CA ARG A 138 9.74 29.00 9.95
C ARG A 138 8.70 29.38 8.88
N THR A 139 9.10 29.47 7.62
CA THR A 139 8.29 29.83 6.44
C THR A 139 7.80 28.63 5.62
N MET A 140 8.36 27.43 5.78
CA MET A 140 7.93 26.24 5.02
C MET A 140 6.85 25.44 5.75
N LYS A 141 5.80 25.07 5.01
CA LYS A 141 4.71 24.22 5.53
C LYS A 141 5.25 22.83 5.90
N LYS A 142 4.93 22.37 7.12
CA LYS A 142 5.37 21.07 7.67
C LYS A 142 4.84 19.92 6.81
N ILE A 143 5.72 18.97 6.47
CA ILE A 143 5.34 17.69 5.86
C ILE A 143 4.81 16.77 6.97
N ARG A 144 3.73 16.04 6.68
CA ARG A 144 3.17 15.01 7.58
C ARG A 144 3.40 13.64 6.97
N LEU A 145 3.90 12.69 7.74
CA LEU A 145 4.13 11.31 7.29
C LEU A 145 3.20 10.36 8.05
N LEU A 146 2.40 9.59 7.31
CA LEU A 146 1.56 8.50 7.79
C LEU A 146 2.17 7.18 7.30
N ASP A 147 2.74 6.41 8.23
CA ASP A 147 3.34 5.11 7.90
C ASP A 147 2.29 4.01 7.91
N TYR A 148 2.09 3.34 6.78
CA TYR A 148 1.18 2.20 6.67
C TYR A 148 1.50 1.08 7.65
N GLU A 149 2.75 0.93 8.05
CA GLU A 149 3.17 -0.12 8.97
C GLU A 149 2.58 0.05 10.37
N LEU A 150 2.24 1.29 10.76
CA LEU A 150 1.74 1.64 12.08
C LEU A 150 0.21 1.78 12.14
N ILE A 151 -0.50 1.52 11.03
CA ILE A 151 -1.96 1.58 10.99
C ILE A 151 -2.53 0.29 11.58
N THR A 152 -3.14 0.41 12.76
CA THR A 152 -3.75 -0.69 13.51
C THR A 152 -5.20 -0.41 13.86
N ASP A 153 -5.97 -1.47 14.15
CA ASP A 153 -7.29 -1.37 14.79
C ASP A 153 -7.18 -1.16 16.31
N ASP A 154 -8.33 -1.13 16.98
CA ASP A 154 -8.43 -0.97 18.45
C ASP A 154 -7.78 -2.13 19.22
N GLU A 155 -7.67 -3.30 18.60
CA GLU A 155 -6.98 -4.49 19.12
C GLU A 155 -5.48 -4.51 18.79
N ARG A 156 -4.94 -3.42 18.22
CA ARG A 156 -3.55 -3.30 17.73
C ARG A 156 -3.18 -4.28 16.61
N ARG A 157 -4.15 -4.87 15.93
CA ARG A 157 -3.90 -5.66 14.72
C ARG A 157 -3.64 -4.74 13.55
N ARG A 158 -2.57 -5.00 12.82
CA ARG A 158 -2.19 -4.22 11.64
C ARG A 158 -3.23 -4.41 10.53
N LEU A 159 -3.69 -3.30 9.94
CA LEU A 159 -4.70 -3.31 8.88
C LEU A 159 -4.08 -3.39 7.47
N VAL A 160 -2.91 -2.78 7.28
CA VAL A 160 -2.26 -2.69 5.97
C VAL A 160 -1.07 -3.64 5.89
N LEU A 161 -1.28 -4.84 5.32
CA LEU A 161 -0.26 -5.87 5.16
C LEU A 161 -0.43 -6.66 3.86
N PHE A 162 0.67 -7.27 3.40
CA PHE A 162 0.71 -8.08 2.18
C PHE A 162 0.81 -9.59 2.45
N GLY A 163 0.62 -10.03 3.70
CA GLY A 163 0.96 -11.39 4.17
C GLY A 163 0.35 -12.52 3.36
N ARG A 164 -0.96 -12.47 3.06
CA ARG A 164 -1.65 -13.51 2.28
C ARG A 164 -1.03 -13.69 0.89
N TYR A 165 -0.80 -12.59 0.17
CA TYR A 165 -0.23 -12.64 -1.18
C TYR A 165 1.26 -13.00 -1.16
N ALA A 166 2.00 -12.61 -0.12
CA ALA A 166 3.38 -13.05 0.07
C ALA A 166 3.48 -14.57 0.22
N GLY A 167 2.57 -15.20 0.98
CA GLY A 167 2.49 -16.65 1.11
C GLY A 167 2.18 -17.36 -0.21
N LEU A 168 1.20 -16.84 -0.97
CA LEU A 168 0.84 -17.38 -2.28
C LEU A 168 2.00 -17.27 -3.30
N ALA A 169 2.70 -16.14 -3.30
CA ALA A 169 3.89 -15.94 -4.13
C ALA A 169 5.03 -16.88 -3.74
N GLY A 170 5.27 -17.06 -2.44
CA GLY A 170 6.26 -18.01 -1.92
C GLY A 170 5.97 -19.45 -2.33
N HIS A 171 4.71 -19.89 -2.18
CA HIS A 171 4.28 -21.21 -2.64
C HIS A 171 4.54 -21.42 -4.14
N SER A 172 4.19 -20.43 -4.96
CA SER A 172 4.45 -20.46 -6.41
C SER A 172 5.94 -20.58 -6.72
N GLY A 173 6.80 -19.91 -5.95
CA GLY A 173 8.26 -20.01 -6.06
C GLY A 173 8.78 -21.42 -5.76
N VAL A 174 8.29 -22.05 -4.69
CA VAL A 174 8.64 -23.43 -4.32
C VAL A 174 8.21 -24.42 -5.41
N CYS A 175 6.99 -24.28 -5.95
CA CYS A 175 6.53 -25.11 -7.07
C CYS A 175 7.40 -24.93 -8.34
N GLY A 176 7.83 -23.70 -8.62
CA GLY A 176 8.74 -23.41 -9.72
C GLY A 176 10.10 -24.10 -9.56
N PHE A 177 10.68 -24.02 -8.37
CA PHE A 177 11.93 -24.70 -8.04
C PHE A 177 11.81 -26.22 -8.11
N ALA A 178 10.74 -26.80 -7.56
CA ALA A 178 10.49 -28.24 -7.64
C ALA A 178 10.39 -28.73 -9.10
N ARG A 179 9.71 -27.98 -9.98
CA ARG A 179 9.66 -28.29 -11.42
C ARG A 179 11.03 -28.19 -12.10
N ALA A 180 11.88 -27.25 -11.69
CA ALA A 180 13.23 -27.14 -12.21
C ALA A 180 14.09 -28.35 -11.80
N LEU A 181 14.01 -28.78 -10.53
CA LEU A 181 14.69 -29.99 -10.05
C LEU A 181 14.20 -31.25 -10.76
N LEU A 182 12.89 -31.40 -10.97
CA LEU A 182 12.38 -32.55 -11.72
C LEU A 182 12.96 -32.61 -13.14
N ARG A 183 13.22 -31.47 -13.79
CA ARG A 183 13.85 -31.43 -15.12
C ARG A 183 15.34 -31.78 -15.11
N THR A 184 16.06 -31.46 -14.04
CA THR A 184 17.49 -31.79 -13.92
C THR A 184 17.71 -33.22 -13.43
N VAL A 185 16.83 -33.74 -12.58
CA VAL A 185 16.94 -35.07 -11.97
C VAL A 185 16.30 -36.18 -12.84
N THR A 186 15.54 -35.84 -13.89
CA THR A 186 15.06 -36.85 -14.87
C THR A 186 16.13 -37.50 -15.75
N SER A 187 17.43 -37.26 -15.53
CA SER A 187 18.49 -38.08 -16.13
C SER A 187 18.82 -39.34 -15.33
N THR A 188 18.30 -39.54 -14.12
CA THR A 188 18.48 -40.79 -13.37
C THR A 188 17.15 -41.51 -13.17
N SER A 189 17.16 -42.79 -13.52
CA SER A 189 16.02 -43.69 -13.75
C SER A 189 15.11 -43.96 -12.54
N THR A 190 15.38 -43.39 -11.37
CA THR A 190 14.73 -43.74 -10.09
C THR A 190 13.52 -42.86 -9.73
N LEU A 191 13.25 -41.77 -10.45
CA LEU A 191 12.14 -40.85 -10.16
C LEU A 191 10.83 -41.16 -10.90
N ARG A 192 10.56 -42.44 -11.18
CA ARG A 192 9.24 -42.97 -11.62
C ARG A 192 8.31 -43.29 -10.45
N LEU A 193 8.44 -42.62 -9.31
CA LEU A 193 7.44 -42.69 -8.25
C LEU A 193 6.23 -41.80 -8.62
N ASN A 194 5.32 -42.44 -9.35
CA ASN A 194 3.89 -42.17 -9.45
C ASN A 194 3.43 -40.69 -9.58
N SER A 195 3.55 -40.16 -10.80
CA SER A 195 2.92 -38.91 -11.24
C SER A 195 1.37 -38.91 -11.19
N ARG A 196 0.71 -40.00 -10.77
CA ARG A 196 -0.75 -40.06 -10.64
C ARG A 196 -1.30 -39.35 -9.40
N LEU A 197 -0.50 -39.15 -8.35
CA LEU A 197 -0.99 -38.47 -7.12
C LEU A 197 -1.07 -36.94 -7.27
N TRP A 198 -0.46 -36.36 -8.30
CA TRP A 198 -0.42 -34.90 -8.50
C TRP A 198 -1.28 -34.39 -9.66
N THR A 199 -1.87 -35.28 -10.47
CA THR A 199 -2.57 -34.91 -11.73
C THR A 199 -4.07 -35.22 -11.75
N THR A 200 -4.63 -35.83 -10.71
CA THR A 200 -6.04 -36.26 -10.69
C THR A 200 -7.09 -35.16 -10.67
N ASN A 201 -6.71 -33.87 -10.64
CA ASN A 201 -7.71 -32.78 -10.64
C ASN A 201 -7.51 -31.68 -11.70
N LEU A 202 -6.70 -31.91 -12.74
CA LEU A 202 -6.52 -30.97 -13.86
C LEU A 202 -6.76 -31.57 -15.25
N ALA A 203 -7.02 -32.89 -15.33
CA ALA A 203 -7.19 -33.59 -16.61
C ALA A 203 -8.64 -33.95 -16.98
N THR A 204 -9.63 -33.77 -16.09
CA THR A 204 -11.03 -34.15 -16.35
C THR A 204 -11.91 -33.04 -16.94
N HIS A 205 -11.39 -31.84 -17.23
CA HIS A 205 -12.10 -30.81 -17.98
C HIS A 205 -11.48 -30.55 -19.37
N ARG A 206 -11.36 -31.60 -20.18
CA ARG A 206 -11.23 -31.48 -21.63
C ARG A 206 -12.22 -32.41 -22.33
N HIS A 207 -13.49 -32.05 -22.33
CA HIS A 207 -14.42 -32.37 -23.41
C HIS A 207 -15.61 -31.41 -23.34
N ASP A 208 -15.56 -30.37 -24.19
CA ASP A 208 -16.55 -30.13 -25.25
C ASP A 208 -16.36 -28.68 -25.74
N ARG A 209 -15.71 -28.52 -26.90
CA ARG A 209 -15.57 -27.23 -27.59
C ARG A 209 -16.56 -27.17 -28.74
N ARG A 210 -17.87 -27.22 -28.45
CA ARG A 210 -18.89 -26.84 -29.42
C ARG A 210 -19.62 -25.60 -28.94
N PRO A 211 -19.68 -24.52 -29.75
CA PRO A 211 -20.44 -23.33 -29.38
C PRO A 211 -21.96 -23.60 -29.42
N PRO A 212 -22.77 -22.83 -28.67
CA PRO A 212 -24.17 -23.16 -28.37
C PRO A 212 -25.14 -23.15 -29.56
N TRP A 213 -24.73 -22.70 -30.73
CA TRP A 213 -25.57 -22.60 -31.93
C TRP A 213 -25.51 -23.86 -32.82
N ALA A 214 -24.66 -24.83 -32.51
CA ALA A 214 -24.49 -26.06 -33.29
C ALA A 214 -25.39 -27.23 -32.83
N ARG A 215 -26.54 -26.93 -32.23
CA ARG A 215 -27.58 -27.92 -31.89
C ARG A 215 -28.88 -27.51 -32.59
N VAL A 216 -29.12 -28.12 -33.75
CA VAL A 216 -30.47 -28.28 -34.32
C VAL A 216 -31.12 -29.45 -33.59
#